data_AF-E6LKH4-F1
#
_entry.id   AF-E6LKH4-F1
#
_cell.length_a   1.000
_cell.length_b   1.000
_cell.length_c   1.000
_cell.angle_alpha   90.00
_cell.angle_beta   90.00
_cell.angle_gamma   90.00
#
_symmetry.space_group_name_H-M   'P 1'
#
loop_
_entity.id
_entity.type
_entity.pdbx_description
1 polymer ?
#
loop_
_entity_poly.entity_id
_entity_poly.type
_entity_poly.pdbx_seq_one_letter_code
_entity_poly.pdbx_strand_id
1 'polypeptide(L)'
;MWENYRIFALESESDDNIGDLICEYMKPYVKYSGMYRIQNPNVSLNKKICLNDNGGMYLEQEIIDYMKLGTFESIFDGSPDDLWKDIEDAKSMEKITSDYGLSSREAIDVEKALKRLSENIDAQEKIKLKMKEALNTKNLGELKKLSDNLKKKLKKIPELVKKYERKADKMSAKLREIEAKNSSDLDKLSNSNKEYIEGEIEKFKDYVDKDSERRLEVTALSLQSESMITELDNLDCDIESLQSVLDEADEDDDDDYGSEISEGWDRVSDDIYALGEMKLNCKHGIADEDKEDKLKQLKDMIADGVFSLVIPANRTVSDKSIDTLSLPSNAATGGYTGRNLAERLLIDEYMGEYFADFTDDINTPLSYELEYILNGESSDRANLESAVLKLLAIREGLNYMHIIRDSAKMQLATELAAAISGVLCLPQITFIVKFLIIAVWALVESAIDIKGLLSGGKVPVIKGGDDWHTDLDSIFNILSNNDLGNSDEFKRGINYEGYLKMLLYIEDPVKRNFRMMDIMQIDIGVGQKDFLIKDMVYGVDANISCGAKRLFSDISFFAGQFGGLNLGYETEVRVEKIY
;
A
#
# COMPACT_ATOMS: atom_id res chain seq x y z
N MET A 1 6.35 6.09 -36.52
CA MET A 1 7.14 5.19 -35.66
C MET A 1 8.61 5.59 -35.55
N TRP A 2 9.45 5.42 -36.58
CA TRP A 2 10.90 5.74 -36.47
C TRP A 2 11.21 7.17 -36.02
N GLU A 3 10.50 8.18 -36.55
CA GLU A 3 10.76 9.59 -36.23
C GLU A 3 10.49 9.93 -34.76
N ASN A 4 9.46 9.33 -34.16
CA ASN A 4 9.02 9.62 -32.79
C ASN A 4 9.66 8.69 -31.75
N TYR A 5 9.83 7.40 -32.09
CA TYR A 5 10.15 6.34 -31.12
C TYR A 5 11.36 5.49 -31.51
N ARG A 6 11.99 5.72 -32.67
CA ARG A 6 13.13 4.92 -33.16
C ARG A 6 12.88 3.41 -33.27
N ILE A 7 11.63 3.03 -33.52
CA ILE A 7 11.22 1.65 -33.79
C ILE A 7 11.13 1.43 -35.30
N PHE A 8 11.77 0.37 -35.82
CA PHE A 8 11.59 -0.07 -37.20
C PHE A 8 10.45 -1.08 -37.29
N ALA A 9 9.46 -0.74 -38.14
CA ALA A 9 8.39 -1.65 -38.52
C ALA A 9 7.77 -1.16 -39.83
N LEU A 10 7.22 -2.09 -40.60
CA LEU A 10 6.46 -1.78 -41.81
C LEU A 10 4.98 -1.66 -41.48
N GLU A 11 4.37 -0.52 -41.79
CA GLU A 11 2.91 -0.34 -41.71
C GLU A 11 2.23 -1.09 -42.86
N SER A 12 1.42 -2.11 -42.55
CA SER A 12 0.64 -2.84 -43.55
C SER A 12 -0.61 -3.51 -42.98
N GLU A 13 -1.77 -3.05 -43.45
CA GLU A 13 -3.10 -3.55 -43.08
C GLU A 13 -3.42 -4.93 -43.69
N SER A 14 -2.80 -5.30 -44.83
CA SER A 14 -3.08 -6.56 -45.54
C SER A 14 -1.81 -7.32 -45.93
N ASP A 15 -1.95 -8.63 -46.07
CA ASP A 15 -0.88 -9.53 -46.53
C ASP A 15 -0.57 -9.30 -48.01
N ASP A 16 -1.58 -8.97 -48.82
CA ASP A 16 -1.43 -8.67 -50.25
C ASP A 16 -0.49 -7.47 -50.47
N ASN A 17 -0.62 -6.42 -49.65
CA ASN A 17 0.26 -5.24 -49.73
C ASN A 17 1.73 -5.60 -49.46
N ILE A 18 2.00 -6.51 -48.50
CA ILE A 18 3.35 -6.99 -48.22
C ILE A 18 3.92 -7.75 -49.42
N GLY A 19 3.12 -8.64 -50.01
CA GLY A 19 3.51 -9.41 -51.20
C GLY A 19 3.83 -8.51 -52.39
N ASP A 20 2.98 -7.52 -52.65
CA ASP A 20 3.16 -6.52 -53.70
C ASP A 20 4.45 -5.70 -53.48
N LEU A 21 4.70 -5.25 -52.25
CA LEU A 21 5.91 -4.52 -51.90
C LEU A 21 7.17 -5.35 -52.17
N ILE A 22 7.18 -6.62 -51.76
CA ILE A 22 8.31 -7.54 -52.03
C ILE A 22 8.48 -7.75 -53.54
N CYS A 23 7.39 -7.90 -54.29
CA CYS A 23 7.42 -7.98 -55.76
C CYS A 23 7.99 -6.70 -56.40
N GLU A 24 7.67 -5.51 -55.88
CA GLU A 24 8.28 -4.25 -56.31
C GLU A 24 9.79 -4.23 -56.05
N TYR A 25 10.22 -4.64 -54.85
CA TYR A 25 11.65 -4.77 -54.52
C TYR A 25 12.38 -5.78 -55.41
N MET A 26 11.68 -6.81 -55.92
CA MET A 26 12.21 -7.81 -56.82
C MET A 26 12.42 -7.31 -58.26
N LYS A 27 11.70 -6.26 -58.70
CA LYS A 27 11.72 -5.79 -60.10
C LYS A 27 13.12 -5.51 -60.65
N PRO A 28 14.05 -4.84 -59.93
CA PRO A 28 15.41 -4.65 -60.41
C PRO A 28 16.14 -5.98 -60.65
N TYR A 29 15.98 -6.95 -59.74
CA TYR A 29 16.62 -8.27 -59.85
C TYR A 29 16.07 -9.08 -61.04
N VAL A 30 14.76 -9.03 -61.26
CA VAL A 30 14.11 -9.62 -62.44
C VAL A 30 14.66 -8.99 -63.72
N LYS A 31 14.69 -7.65 -63.79
CA LYS A 31 15.15 -6.87 -64.94
C LYS A 31 16.63 -7.14 -65.30
N TYR A 32 17.48 -7.32 -64.28
CA TYR A 32 18.92 -7.50 -64.45
C TYR A 32 19.39 -8.96 -64.24
N SER A 33 18.48 -9.94 -64.30
CA SER A 33 18.76 -11.37 -64.07
C SER A 33 19.66 -12.05 -65.12
N GLY A 34 20.10 -11.31 -66.14
CA GLY A 34 21.08 -11.75 -67.13
C GLY A 34 20.68 -13.04 -67.85
N MET A 35 21.55 -14.04 -67.82
CA MET A 35 21.35 -15.33 -68.51
C MET A 35 20.27 -16.22 -67.87
N TYR A 36 19.92 -16.00 -66.60
CA TYR A 36 18.96 -16.82 -65.87
C TYR A 36 17.48 -16.44 -66.16
N ARG A 37 17.25 -15.21 -66.65
CA ARG A 37 15.94 -14.69 -67.10
C ARG A 37 14.81 -15.01 -66.13
N ILE A 38 15.00 -14.63 -64.87
CA ILE A 38 13.99 -14.75 -63.80
C ILE A 38 12.76 -13.96 -64.24
N GLN A 39 11.57 -14.55 -64.11
CA GLN A 39 10.30 -13.99 -64.55
C GLN A 39 9.17 -14.34 -63.58
N ASN A 40 8.12 -13.51 -63.58
CA ASN A 40 6.88 -13.69 -62.82
C ASN A 40 7.14 -14.00 -61.33
N PRO A 41 7.81 -13.10 -60.59
CA PRO A 41 7.94 -13.27 -59.16
C PRO A 41 6.55 -13.32 -58.53
N ASN A 42 6.33 -14.29 -57.65
CA ASN A 42 5.13 -14.44 -56.86
C ASN A 42 5.53 -14.66 -55.41
N VAL A 43 4.81 -14.04 -54.48
CA VAL A 43 5.12 -14.08 -53.05
C VAL A 43 3.97 -14.77 -52.33
N SER A 44 4.28 -15.84 -51.62
CA SER A 44 3.38 -16.50 -50.68
C SER A 44 3.85 -16.17 -49.27
N LEU A 45 3.05 -15.42 -48.52
CA LEU A 45 3.35 -15.11 -47.13
C LEU A 45 3.09 -16.35 -46.26
N ASN A 46 4.11 -16.83 -45.56
CA ASN A 46 4.02 -17.97 -44.64
C ASN A 46 3.61 -17.51 -43.25
N LYS A 47 4.19 -16.40 -42.79
CA LYS A 47 3.95 -15.81 -41.47
C LYS A 47 4.16 -14.30 -41.50
N LYS A 48 3.19 -13.58 -40.94
CA LYS A 48 3.30 -12.17 -40.55
C LYS A 48 3.62 -12.11 -39.05
N ILE A 49 4.58 -11.27 -38.65
CA ILE A 49 4.94 -11.04 -37.25
C ILE A 49 4.76 -9.54 -36.98
N CYS A 50 3.83 -9.20 -36.09
CA CYS A 50 3.53 -7.82 -35.70
C CYS A 50 4.21 -7.45 -34.38
N LEU A 51 4.37 -6.14 -34.13
CA LEU A 51 4.96 -5.64 -32.89
C LEU A 51 4.21 -6.10 -31.63
N ASN A 52 2.88 -6.23 -31.72
CA ASN A 52 1.99 -6.63 -30.63
C ASN A 52 1.84 -8.15 -30.45
N ASP A 53 2.52 -8.96 -31.25
CA ASP A 53 2.52 -10.41 -31.08
C ASP A 53 3.33 -10.83 -29.83
N ASN A 54 3.03 -12.02 -29.28
CA ASN A 54 3.76 -12.65 -28.17
C ASN A 54 3.92 -11.72 -26.94
N GLY A 55 2.88 -11.00 -26.57
CA GLY A 55 2.95 -10.10 -25.41
C GLY A 55 3.73 -8.80 -25.65
N GLY A 56 3.90 -8.38 -26.91
CA GLY A 56 4.70 -7.20 -27.26
C GLY A 56 6.21 -7.46 -27.28
N MET A 57 6.63 -8.73 -27.33
CA MET A 57 8.04 -9.12 -27.28
C MET A 57 8.86 -8.53 -28.44
N TYR A 58 8.26 -8.34 -29.62
CA TYR A 58 8.95 -7.80 -30.79
C TYR A 58 9.15 -6.29 -30.70
N LEU A 59 8.24 -5.55 -30.04
CA LEU A 59 8.50 -4.16 -29.67
C LEU A 59 9.72 -4.06 -28.76
N GLU A 60 9.82 -4.90 -27.73
CA GLU A 60 11.01 -4.92 -26.88
C GLU A 60 12.28 -5.22 -27.67
N GLN A 61 12.21 -6.11 -28.66
CA GLN A 61 13.37 -6.45 -29.47
C GLN A 61 13.89 -5.24 -30.24
N GLU A 62 12.99 -4.47 -30.87
CA GLU A 62 13.32 -3.21 -31.54
C GLU A 62 13.92 -2.19 -30.59
N ILE A 63 13.33 -2.03 -29.40
CA ILE A 63 13.85 -1.15 -28.36
C ILE A 63 15.27 -1.57 -27.97
N ILE A 64 15.48 -2.84 -27.68
CA ILE A 64 16.78 -3.38 -27.27
C ILE A 64 17.82 -3.16 -28.36
N ASP A 65 17.47 -3.43 -29.62
CA ASP A 65 18.41 -3.32 -30.74
C ASP A 65 18.75 -1.87 -31.07
N TYR A 66 17.79 -0.95 -30.93
CA TYR A 66 18.05 0.50 -30.96
C TYR A 66 18.96 0.92 -29.81
N MET A 67 18.61 0.56 -28.57
CA MET A 67 19.34 0.97 -27.39
C MET A 67 20.79 0.47 -27.42
N LYS A 68 21.05 -0.78 -27.82
CA LYS A 68 22.43 -1.33 -27.96
C LYS A 68 23.38 -0.49 -28.83
N LEU A 69 22.89 0.42 -29.68
CA LEU A 69 23.72 1.33 -30.48
C LEU A 69 24.24 2.54 -29.68
N GLY A 70 23.64 2.85 -28.53
CA GLY A 70 24.02 3.93 -27.63
C GLY A 70 24.99 3.53 -26.52
N THR A 71 25.41 4.52 -25.74
CA THR A 71 26.17 4.35 -24.49
C THR A 71 25.30 4.77 -23.32
N PHE A 72 25.06 3.88 -22.35
CA PHE A 72 24.28 4.19 -21.15
C PHE A 72 25.12 4.03 -19.89
N GLU A 73 24.96 4.97 -18.99
CA GLU A 73 25.44 4.86 -17.62
C GLU A 73 24.29 4.36 -16.75
N SER A 74 24.55 3.37 -15.90
CA SER A 74 23.56 2.91 -14.92
C SER A 74 23.24 4.07 -13.98
N ILE A 75 21.96 4.38 -13.81
CA ILE A 75 21.48 5.34 -12.78
C ILE A 75 21.61 4.79 -11.35
N PHE A 76 21.96 3.50 -11.21
CA PHE A 76 22.14 2.83 -9.92
C PHE A 76 23.61 2.68 -9.57
N ASP A 77 23.98 3.14 -8.36
CA ASP A 77 25.34 3.06 -7.81
C ASP A 77 25.76 1.64 -7.37
N GLY A 78 24.85 0.66 -7.41
CA GLY A 78 25.03 -0.72 -6.92
C GLY A 78 24.60 -1.80 -7.90
N SER A 79 24.68 -3.07 -7.47
CA SER A 79 24.19 -4.22 -8.24
C SER A 79 22.67 -4.11 -8.41
N PRO A 80 22.14 -4.09 -9.65
CA PRO A 80 20.69 -4.02 -9.87
C PRO A 80 19.95 -5.18 -9.21
N ASP A 81 20.52 -6.40 -9.19
CA ASP A 81 19.91 -7.57 -8.56
C ASP A 81 19.72 -7.40 -7.04
N ASP A 82 20.62 -6.70 -6.37
CA ASP A 82 20.52 -6.48 -4.92
C ASP A 82 19.53 -5.35 -4.62
N LEU A 83 19.52 -4.29 -5.43
CA LEU A 83 18.52 -3.23 -5.38
C LEU A 83 17.10 -3.78 -5.56
N TRP A 84 16.90 -4.72 -6.49
CA TRP A 84 15.60 -5.33 -6.72
C TRP A 84 15.11 -6.17 -5.56
N LYS A 85 16.01 -6.94 -4.93
CA LYS A 85 15.68 -7.66 -3.70
C LYS A 85 15.30 -6.69 -2.60
N ASP A 86 16.03 -5.58 -2.43
CA ASP A 86 15.70 -4.56 -1.43
C ASP A 86 14.31 -3.93 -1.68
N ILE A 87 13.89 -3.75 -2.93
CA ILE A 87 12.52 -3.27 -3.25
C ILE A 87 11.46 -4.33 -2.98
N GLU A 88 11.69 -5.59 -3.36
CA GLU A 88 10.75 -6.67 -3.07
C GLU A 88 10.58 -6.85 -1.55
N ASP A 89 11.69 -6.76 -0.82
CA ASP A 89 11.73 -6.75 0.65
C ASP A 89 10.96 -5.54 1.20
N ALA A 90 11.18 -4.33 0.67
CA ALA A 90 10.45 -3.12 1.05
C ALA A 90 8.94 -3.24 0.83
N LYS A 91 8.49 -3.73 -0.32
CA LYS A 91 7.07 -3.90 -0.64
C LYS A 91 6.40 -4.90 0.31
N SER A 92 7.11 -5.96 0.64
CA SER A 92 6.62 -6.99 1.57
C SER A 92 6.59 -6.45 3.01
N MET A 93 7.64 -5.70 3.39
CA MET A 93 7.75 -4.99 4.66
C MET A 93 6.62 -3.98 4.86
N GLU A 94 6.35 -3.12 3.88
CA GLU A 94 5.26 -2.13 3.95
C GLU A 94 3.92 -2.83 4.18
N LYS A 95 3.60 -3.84 3.36
CA LYS A 95 2.31 -4.53 3.47
C LYS A 95 2.10 -5.14 4.86
N ILE A 96 3.14 -5.78 5.41
CA ILE A 96 3.09 -6.34 6.76
C ILE A 96 2.94 -5.23 7.80
N THR A 97 3.81 -4.23 7.76
CA THR A 97 3.89 -3.18 8.79
C THR A 97 2.67 -2.26 8.77
N SER A 98 2.08 -2.00 7.61
CA SER A 98 0.83 -1.27 7.46
C SER A 98 -0.34 -2.00 8.11
N ASP A 99 -0.48 -3.31 7.88
CA ASP A 99 -1.53 -4.17 8.45
C ASP A 99 -1.39 -4.32 9.99
N TYR A 100 -0.19 -4.61 10.48
CA TYR A 100 0.07 -4.71 11.93
C TYR A 100 0.00 -3.34 12.62
N GLY A 101 0.39 -2.26 11.93
CA GLY A 101 0.20 -0.90 12.39
C GLY A 101 -1.27 -0.54 12.54
N LEU A 102 -2.16 -1.01 11.64
CA LEU A 102 -3.61 -0.91 11.84
C LEU A 102 -4.04 -1.71 13.07
N SER A 103 -3.60 -2.97 13.20
CA SER A 103 -3.95 -3.84 14.33
C SER A 103 -3.50 -3.31 15.70
N SER A 104 -2.49 -2.44 15.73
CA SER A 104 -2.05 -1.77 16.96
C SER A 104 -3.17 -0.91 17.56
N ARG A 105 -4.07 -0.37 16.72
CA ARG A 105 -5.23 0.41 17.17
C ARG A 105 -6.21 -0.45 17.97
N GLU A 106 -6.43 -1.69 17.57
CA GLU A 106 -7.28 -2.64 18.30
C GLU A 106 -6.74 -2.94 19.69
N ALA A 107 -5.44 -3.17 19.84
CA ALA A 107 -4.81 -3.38 21.15
C ALA A 107 -4.97 -2.14 22.05
N ILE A 108 -4.72 -0.95 21.51
CA ILE A 108 -4.88 0.32 22.24
C ILE A 108 -6.34 0.54 22.66
N ASP A 109 -7.31 0.20 21.81
CA ASP A 109 -8.72 0.31 22.14
C ASP A 109 -9.13 -0.60 23.31
N VAL A 110 -8.51 -1.77 23.43
CA VAL A 110 -8.68 -2.67 24.59
C VAL A 110 -8.16 -1.98 25.86
N GLU A 111 -6.96 -1.39 25.80
CA GLU A 111 -6.38 -0.67 26.94
C GLU A 111 -7.20 0.56 27.36
N LYS A 112 -7.72 1.34 26.40
CA LYS A 112 -8.64 2.44 26.69
C LYS A 112 -9.96 1.94 27.31
N ALA A 113 -10.45 0.76 26.93
CA ALA A 113 -11.64 0.16 27.54
C ALA A 113 -11.38 -0.27 29.00
N LEU A 114 -10.24 -0.89 29.28
CA LEU A 114 -9.81 -1.24 30.63
C LEU A 114 -9.64 0.00 31.53
N LYS A 115 -9.01 1.06 31.02
CA LYS A 115 -8.84 2.32 31.76
C LYS A 115 -10.18 2.94 32.16
N ARG A 116 -11.16 3.00 31.25
CA ARG A 116 -12.52 3.51 31.54
C ARG A 116 -13.24 2.66 32.60
N LEU A 117 -12.95 1.37 32.66
CA LEU A 117 -13.47 0.47 33.70
C LEU A 117 -12.83 0.78 35.06
N SER A 118 -11.50 0.93 35.10
CA SER A 118 -10.77 1.34 36.31
C SER A 118 -11.23 2.70 36.84
N GLU A 119 -11.37 3.70 35.98
CA GLU A 119 -11.87 5.04 36.36
C GLU A 119 -13.29 4.99 36.94
N ASN A 120 -14.13 4.05 36.48
CA ASN A 120 -15.43 3.81 37.08
C ASN A 120 -15.29 3.23 38.49
N ILE A 121 -14.45 2.21 38.67
CA ILE A 121 -14.17 1.57 39.97
C ILE A 121 -13.59 2.58 40.97
N ASP A 122 -12.59 3.37 40.57
CA ASP A 122 -12.00 4.41 41.41
C ASP A 122 -13.04 5.47 41.84
N ALA A 123 -13.99 5.78 40.96
CA ALA A 123 -15.09 6.68 41.30
C ALA A 123 -16.06 6.06 42.32
N GLN A 124 -16.27 4.74 42.29
CA GLN A 124 -17.08 4.03 43.29
C GLN A 124 -16.43 4.11 44.67
N GLU A 125 -15.12 3.87 44.77
CA GLU A 125 -14.39 3.96 46.04
C GLU A 125 -14.41 5.37 46.65
N LYS A 126 -14.28 6.40 45.80
CA LYS A 126 -14.44 7.80 46.24
C LYS A 126 -15.85 8.09 46.78
N ILE A 127 -16.89 7.48 46.22
CA ILE A 127 -18.27 7.63 46.72
C ILE A 127 -18.43 6.92 48.07
N LYS A 128 -17.91 5.70 48.22
CA LYS A 128 -17.95 4.97 49.49
C LYS A 128 -17.25 5.71 50.62
N LEU A 129 -16.11 6.35 50.35
CA LEU A 129 -15.43 7.17 51.34
C LEU A 129 -16.31 8.34 51.81
N LYS A 130 -16.98 9.03 50.87
CA LYS A 130 -17.95 10.09 51.19
C LYS A 130 -19.17 9.58 51.95
N MET A 131 -19.62 8.35 51.69
CA MET A 131 -20.71 7.74 52.46
C MET A 131 -20.31 7.56 53.93
N LYS A 132 -19.07 7.13 54.20
CA LYS A 132 -18.52 7.02 55.56
C LYS A 132 -18.42 8.41 56.24
N GLU A 133 -18.05 9.44 55.50
CA GLU A 133 -18.05 10.83 56.01
C GLU A 133 -19.46 11.32 56.35
N ALA A 134 -20.43 11.11 55.45
CA ALA A 134 -21.83 11.50 55.66
C ALA A 134 -22.45 10.76 56.85
N LEU A 135 -22.13 9.48 57.03
CA LEU A 135 -22.50 8.67 58.19
C LEU A 135 -22.00 9.29 59.51
N ASN A 136 -20.73 9.71 59.57
CA ASN A 136 -20.15 10.36 60.76
C ASN A 136 -20.86 11.68 61.12
N THR A 137 -21.37 12.39 60.11
CA THR A 137 -22.15 13.64 60.30
C THR A 137 -23.65 13.42 60.48
N LYS A 138 -24.11 12.16 60.47
CA LYS A 138 -25.53 11.78 60.53
C LYS A 138 -26.40 12.46 59.46
N ASN A 139 -25.87 12.59 58.24
CA ASN A 139 -26.57 13.25 57.13
C ASN A 139 -27.29 12.24 56.23
N LEU A 140 -28.53 11.89 56.57
CA LEU A 140 -29.31 10.87 55.87
C LEU A 140 -29.62 11.24 54.40
N GLY A 141 -29.97 12.50 54.15
CA GLY A 141 -30.28 13.00 52.81
C GLY A 141 -29.07 12.96 51.87
N GLU A 142 -27.86 13.11 52.40
CA GLU A 142 -26.62 12.93 51.64
C GLU A 142 -26.31 11.45 51.38
N LEU A 143 -26.52 10.57 52.36
CA LEU A 143 -26.37 9.12 52.20
C LEU A 143 -27.25 8.58 51.08
N LYS A 144 -28.54 8.95 51.02
CA LYS A 144 -29.45 8.53 49.95
C LYS A 144 -28.95 8.98 48.57
N LYS A 145 -28.49 10.23 48.44
CA LYS A 145 -27.90 10.75 47.18
C LYS A 145 -26.63 10.01 46.78
N LEU A 146 -25.76 9.67 47.74
CA LEU A 146 -24.52 8.94 47.48
C LEU A 146 -24.79 7.48 47.10
N SER A 147 -25.73 6.81 47.76
CA SER A 147 -26.21 5.46 47.41
C SER A 147 -26.73 5.41 45.97
N ASP A 148 -27.62 6.34 45.60
CA ASP A 148 -28.12 6.48 44.22
C ASP A 148 -26.99 6.67 43.20
N ASN A 149 -26.01 7.51 43.53
CA ASN A 149 -24.86 7.75 42.67
C ASN A 149 -23.96 6.52 42.52
N LEU A 150 -23.76 5.75 43.60
CA LEU A 150 -23.00 4.51 43.58
C LEU A 150 -23.72 3.44 42.75
N LYS A 151 -25.04 3.25 42.94
CA LYS A 151 -25.87 2.37 42.10
C LYS A 151 -25.76 2.73 40.62
N LYS A 152 -25.80 4.03 40.27
CA LYS A 152 -25.63 4.48 38.88
C LYS A 152 -24.26 4.11 38.29
N LYS A 153 -23.19 4.11 39.11
CA LYS A 153 -21.84 3.70 38.67
C LYS A 153 -21.74 2.19 38.49
N LEU A 154 -22.24 1.43 39.45
CA LEU A 154 -22.30 -0.04 39.41
C LEU A 154 -23.12 -0.55 38.21
N LYS A 155 -24.29 0.05 37.94
CA LYS A 155 -25.13 -0.30 36.77
C LYS A 155 -24.43 -0.09 35.41
N LYS A 156 -23.34 0.70 35.36
CA LYS A 156 -22.53 0.86 34.13
C LYS A 156 -21.46 -0.22 33.95
N ILE A 157 -21.10 -0.96 35.01
CA ILE A 157 -20.05 -1.98 34.94
C ILE A 157 -20.34 -3.05 33.88
N PRO A 158 -21.54 -3.67 33.81
CA PRO A 158 -21.83 -4.67 32.78
C PRO A 158 -21.68 -4.13 31.35
N GLU A 159 -22.06 -2.87 31.11
CA GLU A 159 -21.90 -2.23 29.80
C GLU A 159 -20.42 -2.00 29.46
N LEU A 160 -19.62 -1.57 30.43
CA LEU A 160 -18.18 -1.35 30.26
C LEU A 160 -17.42 -2.66 30.04
N VAL A 161 -17.75 -3.71 30.80
CA VAL A 161 -17.22 -5.07 30.61
C VAL A 161 -17.53 -5.56 29.19
N LYS A 162 -18.78 -5.43 28.74
CA LYS A 162 -19.18 -5.81 27.37
C LYS A 162 -18.46 -5.01 26.29
N LYS A 163 -18.16 -3.73 26.53
CA LYS A 163 -17.36 -2.91 25.61
C LYS A 163 -15.93 -3.43 25.52
N TYR A 164 -15.31 -3.74 26.66
CA TYR A 164 -13.99 -4.37 26.70
C TYR A 164 -13.99 -5.70 25.93
N GLU A 165 -14.92 -6.61 26.21
CA GLU A 165 -14.99 -7.93 25.56
C GLU A 165 -15.04 -7.80 24.04
N ARG A 166 -15.92 -6.92 23.54
CA ARG A 166 -16.02 -6.64 22.10
C ARG A 166 -14.71 -6.15 21.48
N LYS A 167 -13.95 -5.29 22.19
CA LYS A 167 -12.67 -4.79 21.71
C LYS A 167 -11.60 -5.89 21.72
N ALA A 168 -11.56 -6.71 22.77
CA ALA A 168 -10.63 -7.84 22.88
C ALA A 168 -10.92 -8.94 21.83
N ASP A 169 -12.19 -9.24 21.57
CA ASP A 169 -12.60 -10.16 20.50
C ASP A 169 -12.20 -9.62 19.13
N LYS A 170 -12.42 -8.31 18.89
CA LYS A 170 -12.01 -7.65 17.64
C LYS A 170 -10.50 -7.73 17.44
N MET A 171 -9.70 -7.46 18.48
CA MET A 171 -8.25 -7.58 18.44
C MET A 171 -7.81 -9.01 18.06
N SER A 172 -8.35 -10.01 18.76
CA SER A 172 -8.02 -11.42 18.51
C SER A 172 -8.39 -11.87 17.10
N ALA A 173 -9.56 -11.46 16.60
CA ALA A 173 -10.01 -11.77 15.24
C ALA A 173 -9.13 -11.09 14.19
N LYS A 174 -8.79 -9.80 14.39
CA LYS A 174 -7.98 -9.04 13.46
C LYS A 174 -6.56 -9.59 13.36
N LEU A 175 -5.96 -9.99 14.49
CA LEU A 175 -4.63 -10.61 14.51
C LEU A 175 -4.57 -11.89 13.66
N ARG A 176 -5.58 -12.78 13.79
CA ARG A 176 -5.64 -13.99 12.96
C ARG A 176 -5.83 -13.69 11.47
N GLU A 177 -6.62 -12.67 11.15
CA GLU A 177 -6.84 -12.23 9.77
C GLU A 177 -5.54 -11.73 9.13
N ILE A 178 -4.79 -10.87 9.83
CA ILE A 178 -3.55 -10.30 9.30
C ILE A 178 -2.42 -11.34 9.22
N GLU A 179 -2.34 -12.29 10.17
CA GLU A 179 -1.39 -13.40 10.10
C GLU A 179 -1.62 -14.25 8.84
N ALA A 180 -2.88 -14.61 8.57
CA ALA A 180 -3.23 -15.37 7.37
C ALA A 180 -2.96 -14.57 6.08
N LYS A 181 -3.30 -13.27 6.06
CA LYS A 181 -3.11 -12.39 4.90
C LYS A 181 -1.64 -12.21 4.55
N ASN A 182 -0.75 -12.13 5.55
CA ASN A 182 0.64 -11.74 5.37
C ASN A 182 1.63 -12.92 5.35
N SER A 183 1.16 -14.17 5.47
CA SER A 183 2.03 -15.36 5.41
C SER A 183 2.89 -15.41 4.14
N SER A 184 2.33 -15.07 2.97
CA SER A 184 3.10 -15.08 1.71
C SER A 184 4.11 -13.95 1.61
N ASP A 185 3.85 -12.80 2.24
CA ASP A 185 4.76 -11.66 2.17
C ASP A 185 5.87 -11.80 3.21
N LEU A 186 5.62 -12.46 4.34
CA LEU A 186 6.65 -12.87 5.30
C LEU A 186 7.72 -13.76 4.66
N ASP A 187 7.34 -14.64 3.74
CA ASP A 187 8.27 -15.54 3.05
C ASP A 187 9.11 -14.84 1.97
N LYS A 188 8.73 -13.63 1.56
CA LYS A 188 9.48 -12.80 0.60
C LYS A 188 10.52 -11.91 1.26
N LEU A 189 10.41 -11.69 2.58
CA LEU A 189 11.38 -10.87 3.31
C LEU A 189 12.76 -11.52 3.33
N SER A 190 13.80 -10.68 3.37
CA SER A 190 15.15 -11.16 3.67
C SER A 190 15.20 -11.80 5.06
N ASN A 191 16.11 -12.78 5.28
CA ASN A 191 16.19 -13.52 6.54
C ASN A 191 16.28 -12.60 7.77
N SER A 192 17.09 -11.54 7.71
CA SER A 192 17.22 -10.59 8.82
C SER A 192 15.94 -9.80 9.10
N ASN A 193 15.24 -9.39 8.05
CA ASN A 193 13.99 -8.65 8.18
C ASN A 193 12.85 -9.56 8.65
N LYS A 194 12.82 -10.81 8.15
CA LYS A 194 11.88 -11.84 8.58
C LYS A 194 12.03 -12.14 10.07
N GLU A 195 13.25 -12.41 10.55
CA GLU A 195 13.51 -12.66 11.97
C GLU A 195 13.06 -11.50 12.87
N TYR A 196 13.34 -10.25 12.46
CA TYR A 196 12.89 -9.06 13.18
C TYR A 196 11.36 -8.98 13.24
N ILE A 197 10.69 -9.10 12.10
CA ILE A 197 9.23 -8.98 12.01
C ILE A 197 8.53 -10.12 12.74
N GLU A 198 9.00 -11.37 12.63
CA GLU A 198 8.45 -12.49 13.40
C GLU A 198 8.57 -12.25 14.91
N GLY A 199 9.69 -11.67 15.36
CA GLY A 199 9.87 -11.25 16.75
C GLY A 199 8.88 -10.18 17.21
N GLU A 200 8.58 -9.19 16.37
CA GLU A 200 7.57 -8.17 16.67
C GLU A 200 6.14 -8.75 16.62
N ILE A 201 5.82 -9.61 15.66
CA ILE A 201 4.52 -10.31 15.55
C ILE A 201 4.25 -11.14 16.81
N GLU A 202 5.28 -11.80 17.35
CA GLU A 202 5.15 -12.57 18.59
C GLU A 202 4.74 -11.68 19.77
N LYS A 203 5.09 -10.39 19.78
CA LYS A 203 4.62 -9.44 20.81
C LYS A 203 3.13 -9.15 20.72
N PHE A 204 2.54 -9.19 19.53
CA PHE A 204 1.09 -9.08 19.37
C PHE A 204 0.38 -10.32 19.91
N LYS A 205 0.94 -11.53 19.71
CA LYS A 205 0.40 -12.77 20.29
C LYS A 205 0.53 -12.78 21.81
N ASP A 206 1.72 -12.45 22.33
CA ASP A 206 1.97 -12.31 23.77
C ASP A 206 0.94 -11.37 24.42
N TYR A 207 0.58 -10.28 23.73
CA TYR A 207 -0.44 -9.35 24.19
C TYR A 207 -1.83 -10.00 24.27
N VAL A 208 -2.27 -10.67 23.21
CA VAL A 208 -3.59 -11.34 23.16
C VAL A 208 -3.70 -12.46 24.20
N ASP A 209 -2.63 -13.21 24.42
CA ASP A 209 -2.57 -14.25 25.45
C ASP A 209 -2.68 -13.64 26.85
N LYS A 210 -1.95 -12.54 27.10
CA LYS A 210 -2.05 -11.80 28.37
C LYS A 210 -3.43 -11.18 28.57
N ASP A 211 -4.05 -10.66 27.52
CA ASP A 211 -5.40 -10.12 27.59
C ASP A 211 -6.44 -11.20 27.91
N SER A 212 -6.23 -12.41 27.41
CA SER A 212 -7.06 -13.58 27.72
C SER A 212 -7.01 -13.93 29.22
N GLU A 213 -5.85 -13.79 29.87
CA GLU A 213 -5.71 -13.92 31.33
C GLU A 213 -6.48 -12.79 32.05
N ARG A 214 -6.36 -11.53 31.60
CA ARG A 214 -7.04 -10.36 32.19
C ARG A 214 -8.56 -10.46 32.08
N ARG A 215 -9.07 -11.06 31.01
CA ARG A 215 -10.52 -11.19 30.76
C ARG A 215 -11.25 -11.92 31.90
N LEU A 216 -10.64 -12.89 32.56
CA LEU A 216 -11.25 -13.59 33.70
C LEU A 216 -11.54 -12.64 34.86
N GLU A 217 -10.60 -11.75 35.17
CA GLU A 217 -10.79 -10.72 36.19
C GLU A 217 -11.87 -9.73 35.76
N VAL A 218 -11.80 -9.22 34.53
CA VAL A 218 -12.73 -8.20 34.03
C VAL A 218 -14.17 -8.70 34.00
N THR A 219 -14.40 -9.96 33.58
CA THR A 219 -15.75 -10.52 33.49
C THR A 219 -16.38 -10.78 34.85
N ALA A 220 -15.57 -11.08 35.88
CA ALA A 220 -16.05 -11.25 37.25
C ALA A 220 -16.65 -9.97 37.86
N LEU A 221 -16.23 -8.78 37.37
CA LEU A 221 -16.72 -7.49 37.86
C LEU A 221 -18.22 -7.29 37.63
N SER A 222 -18.79 -7.90 36.59
CA SER A 222 -20.24 -7.83 36.34
C SER A 222 -21.03 -8.44 37.49
N LEU A 223 -20.67 -9.67 37.92
CA LEU A 223 -21.32 -10.34 39.04
C LEU A 223 -21.08 -9.60 40.36
N GLN A 224 -19.86 -9.09 40.59
CA GLN A 224 -19.58 -8.26 41.76
C GLN A 224 -20.44 -6.99 41.79
N SER A 225 -20.64 -6.36 40.63
CA SER A 225 -21.48 -5.16 40.54
C SER A 225 -22.94 -5.43 40.88
N GLU A 226 -23.48 -6.59 40.48
CA GLU A 226 -24.85 -7.02 40.80
C GLU A 226 -25.03 -7.31 42.29
N SER A 227 -24.05 -7.99 42.91
CA SER A 227 -24.03 -8.22 44.36
C SER A 227 -24.06 -6.90 45.13
N MET A 228 -23.20 -5.96 44.77
CA MET A 228 -23.12 -4.65 45.44
C MET A 228 -24.37 -3.79 45.21
N ILE A 229 -25.05 -3.92 44.07
CA ILE A 229 -26.35 -3.24 43.87
C ILE A 229 -27.38 -3.77 44.87
N THR A 230 -27.40 -5.08 45.11
CA THR A 230 -28.31 -5.71 46.09
C THR A 230 -27.99 -5.23 47.51
N GLU A 231 -26.71 -5.13 47.87
CA GLU A 231 -26.28 -4.55 49.15
C GLU A 231 -26.78 -3.10 49.31
N LEU A 232 -26.73 -2.29 48.25
CA LEU A 232 -27.25 -0.93 48.28
C LEU A 232 -28.79 -0.86 48.26
N ASP A 233 -29.48 -1.86 47.73
CA ASP A 233 -30.95 -1.96 47.84
C ASP A 233 -31.37 -2.22 49.30
N ASN A 234 -30.60 -3.00 50.05
CA ASN A 234 -30.80 -3.18 51.50
C ASN A 234 -30.51 -1.86 52.25
N LEU A 235 -29.38 -1.21 51.97
CA LEU A 235 -29.03 0.08 52.57
C LEU A 235 -30.11 1.14 52.35
N ASP A 236 -30.69 1.21 51.13
CA ASP A 236 -31.76 2.16 50.86
C ASP A 236 -33.03 1.85 51.68
N CYS A 237 -33.36 0.57 51.89
CA CYS A 237 -34.47 0.16 52.77
C CYS A 237 -34.23 0.60 54.24
N ASP A 238 -33.00 0.45 54.73
CA ASP A 238 -32.62 0.83 56.09
C ASP A 238 -32.58 2.35 56.27
N ILE A 239 -32.12 3.09 55.25
CA ILE A 239 -32.20 4.55 55.19
C ILE A 239 -33.67 5.01 55.23
N GLU A 240 -34.56 4.39 54.44
CA GLU A 240 -35.97 4.76 54.41
C GLU A 240 -36.70 4.44 55.72
N SER A 241 -36.35 3.32 56.34
CA SER A 241 -36.86 2.93 57.66
C SER A 241 -36.42 3.93 58.73
N LEU A 242 -35.15 4.32 58.75
CA LEU A 242 -34.64 5.32 59.69
C LEU A 242 -35.24 6.71 59.43
N GLN A 243 -35.45 7.11 58.17
CA GLN A 243 -36.13 8.37 57.84
C GLN A 243 -37.56 8.39 58.41
N SER A 244 -38.32 7.29 58.28
CA SER A 244 -39.68 7.19 58.83
C SER A 244 -39.68 7.38 60.35
N VAL A 245 -38.75 6.76 61.06
CA VAL A 245 -38.62 6.91 62.53
C VAL A 245 -38.25 8.34 62.91
N LEU A 246 -37.36 9.00 62.15
CA LEU A 246 -37.00 10.40 62.39
C LEU A 246 -38.19 11.35 62.13
N ASP A 247 -38.95 11.12 61.07
CA ASP A 247 -40.14 11.92 60.73
C ASP A 247 -41.23 11.77 61.81
N GLU A 248 -41.44 10.56 62.33
CA GLU A 248 -42.38 10.30 63.44
C GLU A 248 -41.92 10.97 64.75
N ALA A 249 -40.63 10.89 65.08
CA ALA A 249 -40.06 11.52 66.27
C ALA A 249 -40.11 13.07 66.22
N ASP A 250 -40.12 13.67 65.04
CA ASP A 250 -40.29 15.11 64.86
C ASP A 250 -41.77 15.55 65.02
N GLU A 251 -42.74 14.62 64.91
CA GLU A 251 -44.18 14.89 65.02
C GLU A 251 -44.76 14.62 66.43
N ASP A 252 -44.18 13.71 67.22
CA ASP A 252 -44.69 13.30 68.54
C ASP A 252 -43.67 13.50 69.69
N ASP A 253 -43.82 14.59 70.45
CA ASP A 253 -42.88 15.04 71.51
C ASP A 253 -42.95 14.20 72.82
N ASP A 254 -43.91 13.27 72.94
CA ASP A 254 -44.22 12.55 74.19
C ASP A 254 -43.58 11.12 74.29
N ASP A 255 -42.99 10.59 73.21
CA ASP A 255 -42.43 9.22 73.12
C ASP A 255 -40.87 9.18 73.03
N ASP A 256 -40.24 8.14 73.62
CA ASP A 256 -38.77 7.97 73.65
C ASP A 256 -38.26 7.15 72.45
N TYR A 257 -38.06 7.83 71.31
CA TYR A 257 -37.53 7.25 70.06
C TYR A 257 -36.00 7.04 70.06
N GLY A 258 -35.29 7.38 71.14
CA GLY A 258 -33.82 7.40 71.16
C GLY A 258 -33.16 6.04 70.87
N SER A 259 -33.78 4.95 71.35
CA SER A 259 -33.34 3.57 71.10
C SER A 259 -33.46 3.20 69.62
N GLU A 260 -34.61 3.48 69.02
CA GLU A 260 -34.95 3.09 67.64
C GLU A 260 -34.12 3.87 66.62
N ILE A 261 -33.90 5.17 66.87
CA ILE A 261 -33.01 6.01 66.07
C ILE A 261 -31.57 5.49 66.16
N SER A 262 -31.10 5.09 67.34
CA SER A 262 -29.76 4.52 67.50
C SER A 262 -29.62 3.21 66.72
N GLU A 263 -30.58 2.29 66.86
CA GLU A 263 -30.57 1.02 66.13
C GLU A 263 -30.63 1.22 64.62
N GLY A 264 -31.41 2.20 64.13
CA GLY A 264 -31.47 2.51 62.70
C GLY A 264 -30.14 3.05 62.17
N TRP A 265 -29.45 3.91 62.92
CA TRP A 265 -28.11 4.36 62.55
C TRP A 265 -27.07 3.23 62.59
N ASP A 266 -27.19 2.30 63.54
CA ASP A 266 -26.32 1.12 63.64
C ASP A 266 -26.49 0.21 62.40
N ARG A 267 -27.73 -0.05 61.96
CA ARG A 267 -28.01 -0.82 60.73
C ARG A 267 -27.43 -0.15 59.47
N VAL A 268 -27.68 1.15 59.29
CA VAL A 268 -27.12 1.94 58.18
C VAL A 268 -25.59 1.93 58.22
N SER A 269 -25.00 2.00 59.42
CA SER A 269 -23.55 1.89 59.59
C SER A 269 -23.04 0.52 59.15
N ASP A 270 -23.64 -0.55 59.66
CA ASP A 270 -23.27 -1.93 59.33
C ASP A 270 -23.33 -2.18 57.81
N ASP A 271 -24.39 -1.73 57.15
CA ASP A 271 -24.55 -1.83 55.69
C ASP A 271 -23.44 -1.07 54.94
N ILE A 272 -23.14 0.18 55.32
CA ILE A 272 -22.08 0.98 54.69
C ILE A 272 -20.70 0.33 54.85
N TYR A 273 -20.42 -0.28 56.00
CA TYR A 273 -19.16 -0.97 56.25
C TYR A 273 -19.10 -2.37 55.61
N ALA A 274 -20.25 -2.99 55.35
CA ALA A 274 -20.37 -4.27 54.67
C ALA A 274 -20.27 -4.18 53.14
N LEU A 275 -20.45 -2.98 52.55
CA LEU A 275 -20.36 -2.78 51.10
C LEU A 275 -19.07 -3.37 50.53
N GLY A 276 -19.22 -4.31 49.58
CA GLY A 276 -18.12 -5.01 48.94
C GLY A 276 -17.13 -4.06 48.25
N GLU A 277 -15.87 -4.46 48.10
CA GLU A 277 -14.83 -3.70 47.38
C GLU A 277 -14.61 -4.28 45.99
N MET A 278 -14.49 -3.41 44.98
CA MET A 278 -14.21 -3.82 43.60
C MET A 278 -12.82 -3.34 43.22
N LYS A 279 -12.03 -4.20 42.56
CA LYS A 279 -10.66 -3.89 42.14
C LYS A 279 -10.37 -4.48 40.78
N LEU A 280 -9.64 -3.71 39.96
CA LEU A 280 -9.02 -4.18 38.72
C LEU A 280 -7.51 -4.20 38.95
N ASN A 281 -6.96 -5.38 39.23
CA ASN A 281 -5.55 -5.59 39.58
C ASN A 281 -4.66 -5.76 38.35
N CYS A 282 -5.22 -6.18 37.22
CA CYS A 282 -4.44 -6.28 36.00
C CYS A 282 -3.90 -4.91 35.55
N LYS A 283 -2.66 -4.91 35.06
CA LYS A 283 -2.04 -3.73 34.45
C LYS A 283 -2.77 -3.37 33.16
N HIS A 284 -3.06 -2.08 33.00
CA HIS A 284 -3.82 -1.60 31.86
C HIS A 284 -3.63 -0.10 31.61
N GLY A 285 -4.08 0.33 30.44
CA GLY A 285 -4.27 1.73 30.07
C GLY A 285 -3.19 2.28 29.14
N ILE A 286 -3.46 3.52 28.71
CA ILE A 286 -2.56 4.38 27.95
C ILE A 286 -2.38 5.67 28.77
N ALA A 287 -1.12 6.05 29.01
CA ALA A 287 -0.77 7.21 29.81
C ALA A 287 -1.03 8.53 29.05
N ASP A 288 -0.62 8.60 27.78
CA ASP A 288 -0.80 9.77 26.92
C ASP A 288 -1.74 9.44 25.74
N GLU A 289 -3.05 9.48 26.00
CA GLU A 289 -4.07 9.21 24.98
C GLU A 289 -4.08 10.26 23.88
N ASP A 290 -3.69 11.51 24.18
CA ASP A 290 -3.67 12.61 23.22
C ASP A 290 -2.60 12.38 22.15
N LYS A 291 -1.37 12.02 22.54
CA LYS A 291 -0.32 11.67 21.57
C LYS A 291 -0.65 10.42 20.78
N GLU A 292 -1.27 9.43 21.42
CA GLU A 292 -1.73 8.23 20.73
C GLU A 292 -2.79 8.54 19.67
N ASP A 293 -3.79 9.34 20.01
CA ASP A 293 -4.83 9.75 19.07
C ASP A 293 -4.25 10.62 17.93
N LYS A 294 -3.23 11.44 18.20
CA LYS A 294 -2.48 12.15 17.16
C LYS A 294 -1.75 11.19 16.21
N LEU A 295 -1.12 10.12 16.69
CA LEU A 295 -0.49 9.12 15.81
C LEU A 295 -1.52 8.49 14.86
N LYS A 296 -2.72 8.17 15.37
CA LYS A 296 -3.83 7.66 14.56
C LYS A 296 -4.27 8.66 13.50
N GLN A 297 -4.52 9.91 13.90
CA GLN A 297 -4.92 10.98 13.00
C GLN A 297 -3.88 11.24 11.92
N LEU A 298 -2.58 11.17 12.26
CA LEU A 298 -1.50 11.43 11.31
C LEU A 298 -1.45 10.33 10.25
N LYS A 299 -1.59 9.07 10.67
CA LYS A 299 -1.72 7.93 9.75
C LYS A 299 -2.90 8.10 8.81
N ASP A 300 -4.08 8.41 9.33
CA ASP A 300 -5.30 8.54 8.52
C ASP A 300 -5.21 9.73 7.55
N MET A 301 -4.70 10.88 8.02
CA MET A 301 -4.52 12.08 7.18
C MET A 301 -3.60 11.83 5.99
N ILE A 302 -2.50 11.10 6.18
CA ILE A 302 -1.61 10.76 5.07
C ILE A 302 -2.23 9.67 4.21
N ALA A 303 -2.72 8.57 4.78
CA ALA A 303 -3.28 7.47 4.01
C ALA A 303 -4.45 7.90 3.09
N ASP A 304 -5.33 8.78 3.58
CA ASP A 304 -6.51 9.24 2.84
C ASP A 304 -6.24 10.51 2.01
N GLY A 305 -5.20 11.28 2.35
CA GLY A 305 -4.97 12.63 1.83
C GLY A 305 -3.64 12.87 1.13
N VAL A 306 -2.75 11.86 1.05
CA VAL A 306 -1.37 11.99 0.56
C VAL A 306 -1.28 12.72 -0.78
N PHE A 307 -2.17 12.40 -1.73
CA PHE A 307 -2.14 13.01 -3.07
C PHE A 307 -2.21 14.54 -2.99
N SER A 308 -3.10 15.08 -2.16
CA SER A 308 -3.23 16.53 -2.00
C SER A 308 -2.06 17.17 -1.25
N LEU A 309 -1.37 16.41 -0.40
CA LEU A 309 -0.26 16.88 0.44
C LEU A 309 1.07 16.94 -0.32
N VAL A 310 1.26 16.06 -1.31
CA VAL A 310 2.55 15.87 -2.00
C VAL A 310 2.65 16.61 -3.32
N ILE A 311 1.53 17.06 -3.90
CA ILE A 311 1.54 17.84 -5.14
C ILE A 311 2.12 19.24 -4.86
N PRO A 312 3.16 19.67 -5.58
CA PRO A 312 3.80 20.96 -5.33
C PRO A 312 2.88 22.12 -5.74
N ALA A 313 2.82 23.15 -4.89
CA ALA A 313 1.87 24.26 -5.04
C ALA A 313 2.03 25.09 -6.34
N ASN A 314 3.20 25.01 -6.98
CA ASN A 314 3.52 25.70 -8.22
C ASN A 314 3.18 24.88 -9.48
N ARG A 315 2.61 23.67 -9.35
CA ARG A 315 2.29 22.79 -10.48
C ARG A 315 0.80 22.46 -10.52
N THR A 316 0.23 22.51 -11.72
CA THR A 316 -1.17 22.13 -11.95
C THR A 316 -1.24 20.69 -12.42
N VAL A 317 -2.13 19.90 -11.81
CA VAL A 317 -2.36 18.52 -12.26
C VAL A 317 -3.22 18.55 -13.53
N SER A 318 -2.75 17.88 -14.58
CA SER A 318 -3.52 17.67 -15.81
C SER A 318 -4.81 16.87 -15.56
N ASP A 319 -5.90 17.34 -16.16
CA ASP A 319 -7.20 16.65 -16.18
C ASP A 319 -7.48 15.99 -17.55
N LYS A 320 -6.46 15.77 -18.39
CA LYS A 320 -6.62 15.06 -19.67
C LYS A 320 -7.08 13.62 -19.45
N SER A 321 -7.84 13.10 -20.40
CA SER A 321 -8.36 11.74 -20.41
C SER A 321 -8.47 11.20 -21.83
N ILE A 322 -8.37 9.88 -21.96
CA ILE A 322 -8.45 9.18 -23.24
C ILE A 322 -9.55 8.11 -23.22
N ASP A 323 -10.07 7.77 -24.41
CA ASP A 323 -10.90 6.58 -24.58
C ASP A 323 -10.00 5.35 -24.71
N THR A 324 -10.16 4.40 -23.78
CA THR A 324 -9.33 3.22 -23.74
C THR A 324 -9.84 2.07 -24.60
N LEU A 325 -11.11 2.10 -25.04
CA LEU A 325 -11.79 0.92 -25.62
C LEU A 325 -11.09 0.34 -26.85
N SER A 326 -10.57 1.19 -27.73
CA SER A 326 -9.90 0.78 -28.98
C SER A 326 -8.38 0.65 -28.84
N LEU A 327 -7.85 0.71 -27.63
CA LEU A 327 -6.42 0.65 -27.40
C LEU A 327 -5.86 -0.77 -27.45
N PRO A 328 -4.62 -0.94 -27.95
CA PRO A 328 -3.93 -2.23 -28.03
C PRO A 328 -3.99 -3.07 -26.75
N SER A 329 -3.89 -2.45 -25.58
CA SER A 329 -3.92 -3.14 -24.28
C SER A 329 -5.20 -3.94 -24.00
N ASN A 330 -6.32 -3.61 -24.64
CA ASN A 330 -7.56 -4.39 -24.54
C ASN A 330 -7.58 -5.66 -25.42
N ALA A 331 -6.61 -5.82 -26.32
CA ALA A 331 -6.45 -6.97 -27.19
C ALA A 331 -5.12 -7.70 -26.93
N ALA A 332 -4.62 -7.66 -25.68
CA ALA A 332 -3.34 -8.25 -25.31
C ALA A 332 -3.27 -9.74 -25.66
N THR A 333 -2.19 -10.15 -26.32
CA THR A 333 -1.94 -11.53 -26.73
C THR A 333 -0.95 -12.21 -25.78
N GLY A 334 -1.12 -13.51 -25.55
CA GLY A 334 -0.21 -14.31 -24.72
C GLY A 334 1.08 -14.73 -25.46
N GLY A 335 2.04 -15.34 -24.75
CA GLY A 335 3.24 -15.96 -25.36
C GLY A 335 4.57 -15.26 -25.10
N TYR A 336 4.71 -14.55 -23.98
CA TYR A 336 5.93 -13.81 -23.63
C TYR A 336 7.03 -14.72 -23.06
N THR A 337 8.25 -14.62 -23.60
CA THR A 337 9.46 -15.19 -22.99
C THR A 337 10.24 -14.09 -22.28
N GLY A 338 10.56 -14.31 -21.00
CA GLY A 338 11.23 -13.30 -20.18
C GLY A 338 12.57 -12.83 -20.74
N ARG A 339 12.79 -11.51 -20.69
CA ARG A 339 14.09 -10.86 -20.96
C ARG A 339 15.05 -10.96 -19.77
N ASN A 340 16.34 -10.96 -20.06
CA ASN A 340 17.37 -10.90 -19.02
C ASN A 340 17.47 -9.49 -18.39
N LEU A 341 18.18 -9.37 -17.28
CA LEU A 341 18.32 -8.10 -16.53
C LEU A 341 18.82 -6.94 -17.41
N ALA A 342 19.88 -7.16 -18.20
CA ALA A 342 20.48 -6.10 -19.01
C ALA A 342 19.50 -5.60 -20.09
N GLU A 343 18.76 -6.51 -20.71
CA GLU A 343 17.72 -6.16 -21.70
C GLU A 343 16.59 -5.35 -21.06
N ARG A 344 16.14 -5.71 -19.85
CA ARG A 344 15.09 -4.96 -19.13
C ARG A 344 15.54 -3.54 -18.77
N LEU A 345 16.79 -3.38 -18.32
CA LEU A 345 17.34 -2.06 -18.02
C LEU A 345 17.40 -1.16 -19.26
N LEU A 346 17.71 -1.72 -20.43
CA LEU A 346 17.66 -0.96 -21.70
C LEU A 346 16.23 -0.52 -22.04
N ILE A 347 15.23 -1.37 -21.80
CA ILE A 347 13.83 -1.03 -22.02
C ILE A 347 13.38 0.08 -21.05
N ASP A 348 13.77 0.02 -19.78
CA ASP A 348 13.44 1.05 -18.81
C ASP A 348 14.10 2.39 -19.14
N GLU A 349 15.36 2.36 -19.57
CA GLU A 349 16.05 3.58 -19.99
C GLU A 349 15.40 4.20 -21.23
N TYR A 350 14.99 3.37 -22.20
CA TYR A 350 14.24 3.81 -23.36
C TYR A 350 12.93 4.47 -22.94
N MET A 351 12.23 3.93 -21.93
CA MET A 351 10.98 4.53 -21.49
C MET A 351 11.17 5.96 -20.96
N GLY A 352 12.22 6.22 -20.18
CA GLY A 352 12.49 7.59 -19.69
C GLY A 352 12.89 8.58 -20.79
N GLU A 353 13.50 8.11 -21.88
CA GLU A 353 13.88 8.99 -22.98
C GLU A 353 12.68 9.38 -23.89
N TYR A 354 11.70 8.49 -24.02
CA TYR A 354 10.64 8.60 -25.04
C TYR A 354 9.22 8.84 -24.50
N PHE A 355 9.00 8.72 -23.19
CA PHE A 355 7.70 8.96 -22.57
C PHE A 355 7.85 9.92 -21.42
N ALA A 356 6.98 10.92 -21.35
CA ALA A 356 7.04 11.93 -20.31
C ALA A 356 6.46 11.42 -18.98
N ASP A 357 6.96 11.96 -17.87
CA ASP A 357 6.34 11.84 -16.56
C ASP A 357 5.76 13.17 -16.06
N PHE A 358 5.14 13.13 -14.88
CA PHE A 358 4.59 14.30 -14.21
C PHE A 358 5.54 15.48 -14.14
N THR A 359 6.86 15.25 -14.08
CA THR A 359 7.88 16.29 -13.94
C THR A 359 8.20 17.02 -15.24
N ASP A 360 7.80 16.49 -16.39
CA ASP A 360 7.95 17.09 -17.71
C ASP A 360 6.81 18.05 -18.08
N ASP A 361 7.08 18.95 -19.04
CA ASP A 361 6.10 19.87 -19.61
C ASP A 361 5.90 19.58 -21.10
N ILE A 362 4.95 18.69 -21.39
CA ILE A 362 4.64 18.26 -22.76
C ILE A 362 3.18 18.53 -23.13
N ASN A 363 2.93 18.58 -24.44
CA ASN A 363 1.59 18.80 -24.99
C ASN A 363 1.19 17.67 -25.97
N THR A 364 1.15 16.44 -25.46
CA THR A 364 0.57 15.27 -26.12
C THR A 364 -0.83 14.96 -25.52
N PRO A 365 -1.59 13.99 -26.06
CA PRO A 365 -2.92 13.64 -25.56
C PRO A 365 -2.99 13.23 -24.07
N LEU A 366 -1.93 12.66 -23.50
CA LEU A 366 -1.75 12.47 -22.07
C LEU A 366 -0.46 13.16 -21.62
N SER A 367 -0.46 13.81 -20.46
CA SER A 367 0.76 14.50 -19.98
C SER A 367 1.64 13.59 -19.13
N TYR A 368 1.08 12.49 -18.62
CA TYR A 368 1.71 11.59 -17.65
C TYR A 368 1.82 10.18 -18.24
N GLU A 369 2.61 10.07 -19.31
CA GLU A 369 2.70 8.88 -20.15
C GLU A 369 3.36 7.71 -19.40
N LEU A 370 4.41 7.95 -18.61
CA LEU A 370 5.05 6.94 -17.78
C LEU A 370 4.11 6.43 -16.67
N GLU A 371 3.33 7.31 -16.05
CA GLU A 371 2.33 6.92 -15.07
C GLU A 371 1.19 6.12 -15.71
N TYR A 372 0.80 6.45 -16.95
CA TYR A 372 -0.12 5.62 -17.73
C TYR A 372 0.46 4.24 -18.02
N ILE A 373 1.72 4.15 -18.46
CA ILE A 373 2.36 2.86 -18.72
C ILE A 373 2.38 2.01 -17.43
N LEU A 374 2.64 2.64 -16.28
CA LEU A 374 2.65 1.97 -14.99
C LEU A 374 1.25 1.54 -14.52
N ASN A 375 0.21 2.33 -14.74
CA ASN A 375 -1.09 2.14 -14.09
C ASN A 375 -2.23 1.77 -15.05
N GLY A 376 -2.28 2.38 -16.23
CA GLY A 376 -3.26 2.11 -17.28
C GLY A 376 -4.66 2.66 -17.00
N GLU A 377 -4.76 3.73 -16.21
CA GLU A 377 -6.00 4.43 -15.94
C GLU A 377 -6.37 5.37 -17.10
N SER A 378 -7.65 5.72 -17.24
CA SER A 378 -8.15 6.50 -18.38
C SER A 378 -7.86 8.01 -18.31
N SER A 379 -7.32 8.52 -17.20
CA SER A 379 -7.02 9.94 -17.02
C SER A 379 -5.65 10.18 -16.39
N ASP A 380 -5.02 11.30 -16.76
CA ASP A 380 -3.74 11.76 -16.21
C ASP A 380 -3.78 11.76 -14.67
N ARG A 381 -4.78 12.42 -14.07
CA ARG A 381 -4.95 12.49 -12.61
C ARG A 381 -4.97 11.11 -11.95
N ALA A 382 -5.75 10.16 -12.47
CA ALA A 382 -5.87 8.82 -11.88
C ALA A 382 -4.56 8.02 -12.00
N ASN A 383 -3.83 8.17 -13.11
CA ASN A 383 -2.51 7.57 -13.28
C ASN A 383 -1.50 8.14 -12.30
N LEU A 384 -1.46 9.46 -12.11
CA LEU A 384 -0.57 10.10 -11.14
C LEU A 384 -0.91 9.70 -9.70
N GLU A 385 -2.18 9.66 -9.33
CA GLU A 385 -2.63 9.24 -8.00
C GLU A 385 -2.20 7.81 -7.69
N SER A 386 -2.37 6.91 -8.67
CA SER A 386 -1.93 5.52 -8.56
C SER A 386 -0.40 5.39 -8.45
N ALA A 387 0.35 6.20 -9.19
CA ALA A 387 1.80 6.25 -9.09
C ALA A 387 2.26 6.75 -7.72
N VAL A 388 1.64 7.80 -7.18
CA VAL A 388 1.91 8.32 -5.82
C VAL A 388 1.68 7.24 -4.76
N LEU A 389 0.58 6.48 -4.84
CA LEU A 389 0.30 5.40 -3.88
C LEU A 389 1.31 4.25 -3.97
N LYS A 390 1.70 3.84 -5.19
CA LYS A 390 2.75 2.83 -5.39
C LYS A 390 4.11 3.29 -4.84
N LEU A 391 4.45 4.56 -5.04
CA LEU A 391 5.67 5.16 -4.50
C LEU A 391 5.64 5.25 -2.98
N LEU A 392 4.51 5.64 -2.40
CA LEU A 392 4.33 5.69 -0.94
C LEU A 392 4.58 4.33 -0.31
N ALA A 393 4.02 3.27 -0.89
CA ALA A 393 4.19 1.91 -0.36
C ALA A 393 5.67 1.48 -0.37
N ILE A 394 6.39 1.67 -1.49
CA ILE A 394 7.81 1.30 -1.55
C ILE A 394 8.65 2.17 -0.61
N ARG A 395 8.41 3.50 -0.60
CA ARG A 395 9.14 4.42 0.28
C ARG A 395 8.88 4.12 1.76
N GLU A 396 7.65 3.75 2.14
CA GLU A 396 7.32 3.39 3.52
C GLU A 396 8.07 2.14 3.96
N GLY A 397 8.12 1.11 3.11
CA GLY A 397 8.91 -0.09 3.37
C GLY A 397 10.40 0.19 3.52
N LEU A 398 10.98 1.00 2.63
CA LEU A 398 12.39 1.40 2.69
C LEU A 398 12.70 2.24 3.94
N ASN A 399 11.83 3.19 4.27
CA ASN A 399 11.99 4.05 5.44
C ASN A 399 11.79 3.27 6.75
N TYR A 400 10.88 2.30 6.79
CA TYR A 400 10.73 1.38 7.92
C TYR A 400 11.99 0.55 8.14
N MET A 401 12.53 -0.05 7.07
CA MET A 401 13.79 -0.80 7.12
C MET A 401 14.96 0.08 7.58
N HIS A 402 14.99 1.35 7.19
CA HIS A 402 15.99 2.31 7.66
C HIS A 402 15.87 2.53 9.18
N ILE A 403 14.66 2.78 9.71
CA ILE A 403 14.47 3.00 11.14
C ILE A 403 14.93 1.79 11.96
N ILE A 404 14.54 0.57 11.59
CA ILE A 404 14.87 -0.62 12.39
C ILE A 404 16.36 -0.98 12.38
N ARG A 405 17.10 -0.50 11.38
CA ARG A 405 18.56 -0.66 11.29
C ARG A 405 19.32 0.45 12.02
N ASP A 406 18.65 1.53 12.39
CA ASP A 406 19.22 2.67 13.11
C ASP A 406 18.90 2.56 14.62
N SER A 407 19.92 2.26 15.42
CA SER A 407 19.75 2.08 16.87
C SER A 407 19.30 3.34 17.61
N ALA A 408 19.68 4.53 17.13
CA ALA A 408 19.26 5.80 17.73
C ALA A 408 17.77 6.05 17.45
N LYS A 409 17.31 5.84 16.20
CA LYS A 409 15.89 5.95 15.86
C LYS A 409 15.04 4.92 16.61
N MET A 410 15.52 3.70 16.76
CA MET A 410 14.85 2.66 17.55
C MET A 410 14.73 3.05 19.04
N GLN A 411 15.77 3.68 19.60
CA GLN A 411 15.72 4.18 20.97
C GLN A 411 14.68 5.29 21.12
N LEU A 412 14.63 6.27 20.21
CA LEU A 412 13.63 7.34 20.24
C LEU A 412 12.20 6.79 20.14
N ALA A 413 11.96 5.82 19.24
CA ALA A 413 10.66 5.17 19.13
C ALA A 413 10.28 4.42 20.41
N THR A 414 11.25 3.79 21.08
CA THR A 414 11.05 3.08 22.35
C THR A 414 10.72 4.04 23.49
N GLU A 415 11.42 5.17 23.57
CA GLU A 415 11.20 6.20 24.58
C GLU A 415 9.81 6.84 24.42
N LEU A 416 9.43 7.19 23.18
CA LEU A 416 8.10 7.70 22.88
C LEU A 416 7.01 6.67 23.19
N ALA A 417 7.23 5.40 22.83
CA ALA A 417 6.29 4.34 23.14
C ALA A 417 6.08 4.18 24.65
N ALA A 418 7.16 4.19 25.44
CA ALA A 418 7.11 4.09 26.89
C ALA A 418 6.41 5.30 27.54
N ALA A 419 6.60 6.50 26.97
CA ALA A 419 5.90 7.71 27.41
C ALA A 419 4.39 7.62 27.13
N ILE A 420 4.00 7.09 25.97
CA ILE A 420 2.59 6.92 25.59
C ILE A 420 1.92 5.82 26.39
N SER A 421 2.54 4.63 26.49
CA SER A 421 1.95 3.49 27.19
C SER A 421 1.99 3.66 28.72
N GLY A 422 3.11 4.15 29.28
CA GLY A 422 3.31 4.36 30.71
C GLY A 422 3.92 3.16 31.46
N VAL A 423 4.75 3.46 32.48
CA VAL A 423 5.50 2.46 33.28
C VAL A 423 4.61 1.47 34.06
N LEU A 424 3.37 1.87 34.37
CA LEU A 424 2.42 1.04 35.12
C LEU A 424 1.69 0.02 34.24
N CYS A 425 1.85 0.10 32.92
CA CYS A 425 1.11 -0.71 31.96
C CYS A 425 1.80 -2.05 31.66
N LEU A 426 1.14 -2.86 30.82
CA LEU A 426 1.63 -4.15 30.35
C LEU A 426 2.81 -3.94 29.37
N PRO A 427 4.00 -4.55 29.57
CA PRO A 427 5.15 -4.34 28.68
C PRO A 427 4.85 -4.60 27.19
N GLN A 428 3.98 -5.56 26.90
CA GLN A 428 3.53 -5.93 25.57
C GLN A 428 2.86 -4.75 24.84
N ILE A 429 2.09 -3.90 25.54
CA ILE A 429 1.48 -2.73 24.88
C ILE A 429 2.54 -1.72 24.43
N THR A 430 3.63 -1.57 25.17
CA THR A 430 4.74 -0.67 24.78
C THR A 430 5.36 -1.10 23.45
N PHE A 431 5.52 -2.42 23.22
CA PHE A 431 6.03 -2.92 21.95
C PHE A 431 5.06 -2.65 20.78
N ILE A 432 3.75 -2.86 21.01
CA ILE A 432 2.72 -2.58 20.00
C ILE A 432 2.68 -1.08 19.66
N VAL A 433 2.77 -0.20 20.67
CA VAL A 433 2.81 1.25 20.44
C VAL A 433 4.10 1.66 19.71
N LYS A 434 5.25 1.07 20.06
CA LYS A 434 6.52 1.28 19.33
C LYS A 434 6.37 0.91 17.86
N PHE A 435 5.76 -0.24 17.57
CA PHE A 435 5.51 -0.69 16.19
C PHE A 435 4.68 0.33 15.41
N LEU A 436 3.59 0.83 16.01
CA LEU A 436 2.77 1.89 15.42
C LEU A 436 3.58 3.18 15.18
N ILE A 437 4.40 3.62 16.14
CA ILE A 437 5.24 4.81 15.99
C ILE A 437 6.18 4.70 14.80
N ILE A 438 6.87 3.56 14.65
CA ILE A 438 7.81 3.35 13.55
C ILE A 438 7.07 3.37 12.20
N ALA A 439 5.91 2.69 12.11
CA ALA A 439 5.10 2.70 10.90
C ALA A 439 4.63 4.11 10.53
N VAL A 440 4.12 4.89 11.50
CA VAL A 440 3.70 6.28 11.26
C VAL A 440 4.87 7.16 10.86
N TRP A 441 6.03 7.00 11.50
CA TRP A 441 7.21 7.79 11.19
C TRP A 441 7.74 7.49 9.78
N ALA A 442 7.78 6.22 9.39
CA ALA A 442 8.12 5.80 8.04
C ALA A 442 7.14 6.36 7.00
N LEU A 443 5.83 6.31 7.27
CA LEU A 443 4.80 6.85 6.40
C LEU A 443 4.95 8.37 6.18
N VAL A 444 5.20 9.12 7.26
CA VAL A 444 5.43 10.57 7.22
C VAL A 444 6.65 10.93 6.38
N GLU A 445 7.78 10.27 6.64
CA GLU A 445 9.02 10.48 5.88
C GLU A 445 8.81 10.15 4.39
N SER A 446 8.00 9.13 4.10
CA SER A 446 7.69 8.72 2.72
C SER A 446 6.83 9.73 1.98
N ALA A 447 5.86 10.36 2.64
CA ALA A 447 5.09 11.44 2.03
C ALA A 447 5.98 12.65 1.72
N ILE A 448 6.91 12.98 2.61
CA ILE A 448 7.92 14.03 2.40
C ILE A 448 8.83 13.69 1.22
N ASP A 449 9.29 12.44 1.11
CA ASP A 449 10.07 11.95 -0.03
C ASP A 449 9.34 12.16 -1.37
N ILE A 450 8.05 11.78 -1.43
CA ILE A 450 7.25 11.95 -2.66
C ILE A 450 7.08 13.43 -3.00
N LYS A 451 6.81 14.29 -2.01
CA LYS A 451 6.73 15.74 -2.24
C LYS A 451 8.04 16.28 -2.81
N GLY A 452 9.18 15.80 -2.31
CA GLY A 452 10.51 16.09 -2.84
C GLY A 452 10.68 15.66 -4.30
N LEU A 453 10.30 14.42 -4.63
CA LEU A 453 10.38 13.86 -5.98
C LEU A 453 9.49 14.63 -6.98
N LEU A 454 8.23 14.88 -6.63
CA LEU A 454 7.28 15.61 -7.49
C LEU A 454 7.66 17.08 -7.67
N SER A 455 8.47 17.63 -6.76
CA SER A 455 9.07 18.97 -6.89
C SER A 455 10.29 19.00 -7.83
N GLY A 456 10.67 17.87 -8.44
CA GLY A 456 11.87 17.73 -9.27
C GLY A 456 13.15 17.43 -8.49
N GLY A 457 13.04 17.13 -7.20
CA GLY A 457 14.15 16.74 -6.34
C GLY A 457 14.58 15.29 -6.54
N LYS A 458 15.59 14.88 -5.77
CA LYS A 458 16.14 13.52 -5.75
C LYS A 458 16.06 12.94 -4.33
N VAL A 459 15.70 11.65 -4.25
CA VAL A 459 15.62 10.89 -3.00
C VAL A 459 16.47 9.62 -3.12
N PRO A 460 17.38 9.32 -2.18
CA PRO A 460 18.12 8.06 -2.18
C PRO A 460 17.19 6.86 -1.96
N VAL A 461 17.36 5.80 -2.75
CA VAL A 461 16.62 4.53 -2.55
C VAL A 461 16.87 4.01 -1.14
N ILE A 462 18.15 3.90 -0.76
CA ILE A 462 18.58 3.59 0.60
C ILE A 462 19.08 4.87 1.27
N LYS A 463 18.42 5.27 2.36
CA LYS A 463 18.80 6.46 3.14
C LYS A 463 19.98 6.19 4.06
N GLY A 464 20.89 7.15 4.11
CA GLY A 464 21.85 7.34 5.18
C GLY A 464 21.31 8.28 6.26
N GLY A 465 22.14 8.62 7.25
CA GLY A 465 21.74 9.49 8.36
C GLY A 465 21.37 10.91 7.92
N ASP A 466 22.12 11.47 6.96
CA ASP A 466 21.94 12.86 6.48
C ASP A 466 20.76 13.03 5.51
N ASP A 467 20.08 11.95 5.12
CA ASP A 467 18.96 11.98 4.16
C ASP A 467 17.58 11.90 4.84
N TRP A 468 17.56 11.87 6.16
CA TRP A 468 16.36 11.76 6.97
C TRP A 468 15.88 13.17 7.37
N HIS A 469 14.63 13.52 7.04
CA HIS A 469 14.15 14.90 7.14
C HIS A 469 13.26 15.14 8.37
N THR A 470 12.75 14.08 9.01
CA THR A 470 11.75 14.21 10.08
C THR A 470 12.29 13.85 11.46
N ASP A 471 11.98 14.69 12.45
CA ASP A 471 12.18 14.35 13.85
C ASP A 471 10.87 13.89 14.49
N LEU A 472 10.90 12.80 15.27
CA LEU A 472 9.74 12.25 16.00
C LEU A 472 9.00 13.28 16.85
N ASP A 473 9.72 14.22 17.46
CA ASP A 473 9.10 15.27 18.28
C ASP A 473 8.28 16.26 17.46
N SER A 474 8.59 16.39 16.17
CA SER A 474 8.00 17.38 15.27
C SER A 474 6.94 16.81 14.31
N ILE A 475 6.80 15.48 14.18
CA ILE A 475 5.86 14.86 13.23
C ILE A 475 4.41 15.31 13.46
N PHE A 476 4.04 15.62 14.70
CA PHE A 476 2.70 16.08 15.05
C PHE A 476 2.40 17.52 14.59
N ASN A 477 3.42 18.30 14.22
CA ASN A 477 3.23 19.64 13.66
C ASN A 477 2.56 19.56 12.27
N ILE A 478 2.76 18.46 11.55
CA ILE A 478 2.13 18.21 10.24
C ILE A 478 0.61 18.19 10.37
N LEU A 479 0.08 17.56 11.42
CA LEU A 479 -1.37 17.57 11.72
C LEU A 479 -1.91 18.99 11.91
N SER A 480 -1.12 19.85 12.54
CA SER A 480 -1.56 21.21 12.89
C SER A 480 -1.50 22.15 11.69
N ASN A 481 -0.51 21.96 10.82
CA ASN A 481 -0.24 22.85 9.70
C ASN A 481 -0.81 22.34 8.36
N ASN A 482 -1.21 21.07 8.30
CA ASN A 482 -1.58 20.37 7.06
C ASN A 482 -0.52 20.55 5.96
N ASP A 483 0.75 20.52 6.34
CA ASP A 483 1.89 20.75 5.47
C ASP A 483 3.06 19.84 5.87
N LEU A 484 3.69 19.26 4.86
CA LEU A 484 4.86 18.39 4.95
C LEU A 484 6.19 19.17 4.96
N GLY A 485 6.16 20.51 4.83
CA GLY A 485 7.36 21.35 4.79
C GLY A 485 7.95 21.51 3.38
N ASN A 486 9.10 22.19 3.27
CA ASN A 486 9.71 22.56 1.99
C ASN A 486 10.56 21.43 1.38
N SER A 487 10.70 21.45 0.05
CA SER A 487 11.43 20.46 -0.75
C SER A 487 12.82 20.91 -1.23
N ASP A 488 13.42 21.96 -0.64
CA ASP A 488 14.67 22.56 -1.14
C ASP A 488 15.95 21.71 -0.87
N GLU A 489 15.84 20.63 -0.09
CA GLU A 489 16.98 19.82 0.38
C GLU A 489 17.17 18.49 -0.39
N PHE A 490 16.29 18.15 -1.32
CA PHE A 490 16.28 16.87 -2.06
C PHE A 490 17.29 16.84 -3.23
N LYS A 491 18.59 16.72 -2.93
CA LYS A 491 19.68 16.80 -3.93
C LYS A 491 20.37 15.47 -4.25
N ARG A 492 20.23 14.45 -3.40
CA ARG A 492 20.95 13.16 -3.50
C ARG A 492 20.01 12.03 -3.90
N GLY A 493 20.52 11.02 -4.61
CA GLY A 493 19.75 9.85 -5.02
C GLY A 493 19.19 9.99 -6.43
N ILE A 494 18.03 9.38 -6.68
CA ILE A 494 17.38 9.36 -7.98
C ILE A 494 16.14 10.27 -7.99
N ASN A 495 15.80 10.80 -9.16
CA ASN A 495 14.64 11.66 -9.38
C ASN A 495 13.35 10.83 -9.52
N TYR A 496 12.23 11.52 -9.72
CA TYR A 496 10.91 10.91 -9.90
C TYR A 496 10.88 9.87 -11.04
N GLU A 497 11.41 10.22 -12.21
CA GLU A 497 11.56 9.30 -13.35
C GLU A 497 12.27 8.00 -12.95
N GLY A 498 13.39 8.10 -12.23
CA GLY A 498 14.14 6.93 -11.76
C GLY A 498 13.31 6.00 -10.87
N TYR A 499 12.45 6.56 -10.01
CA TYR A 499 11.52 5.76 -9.21
C TYR A 499 10.39 5.13 -10.04
N LEU A 500 9.86 5.83 -11.06
CA LEU A 500 8.90 5.25 -12.00
C LEU A 500 9.52 4.09 -12.78
N LYS A 501 10.76 4.23 -13.25
CA LYS A 501 11.54 3.16 -13.89
C LYS A 501 11.67 1.93 -12.96
N MET A 502 11.98 2.13 -11.68
CA MET A 502 12.03 1.03 -10.69
C MET A 502 10.68 0.31 -10.52
N LEU A 503 9.57 1.06 -10.54
CA LEU A 503 8.22 0.50 -10.46
C LEU A 503 7.83 -0.26 -11.75
N LEU A 504 8.21 0.27 -12.91
CA LEU A 504 7.98 -0.34 -14.21
C LEU A 504 8.80 -1.61 -14.43
N TYR A 505 10.00 -1.68 -13.85
CA TYR A 505 10.86 -2.87 -13.90
C TYR A 505 10.18 -4.12 -13.32
N ILE A 506 9.40 -3.94 -12.22
CA ILE A 506 8.69 -5.03 -11.53
C ILE A 506 7.25 -5.23 -12.02
N GLU A 507 6.78 -4.41 -12.97
CA GLU A 507 5.45 -4.55 -13.56
C GLU A 507 5.40 -5.74 -14.52
N ASP A 508 4.21 -6.27 -14.78
CA ASP A 508 4.04 -7.33 -15.77
C ASP A 508 4.49 -6.82 -17.17
N PRO A 509 5.48 -7.49 -17.82
CA PRO A 509 6.03 -7.00 -19.08
C PRO A 509 4.98 -6.88 -20.18
N VAL A 510 4.00 -7.80 -20.22
CA VAL A 510 2.93 -7.74 -21.25
C VAL A 510 2.09 -6.49 -21.05
N LYS A 511 1.64 -6.20 -19.82
CA LYS A 511 0.91 -4.96 -19.54
C LYS A 511 1.72 -3.72 -19.90
N ARG A 512 2.98 -3.66 -19.46
CA ARG A 512 3.89 -2.55 -19.75
C ARG A 512 4.02 -2.33 -21.26
N ASN A 513 4.37 -3.37 -22.01
CA ASN A 513 4.62 -3.28 -23.44
C ASN A 513 3.36 -2.85 -24.21
N PHE A 514 2.20 -3.39 -23.84
CA PHE A 514 0.94 -2.99 -24.47
C PHE A 514 0.55 -1.55 -24.15
N ARG A 515 0.81 -1.05 -22.94
CA ARG A 515 0.54 0.35 -22.60
C ARG A 515 1.53 1.32 -23.25
N MET A 516 2.79 0.92 -23.48
CA MET A 516 3.70 1.68 -24.35
C MET A 516 3.11 1.80 -25.76
N MET A 517 2.61 0.70 -26.32
CA MET A 517 1.95 0.71 -27.63
C MET A 517 0.68 1.57 -27.67
N ASP A 518 -0.08 1.63 -26.57
CA ASP A 518 -1.23 2.53 -26.47
C ASP A 518 -0.79 3.99 -26.63
N ILE A 519 0.23 4.44 -25.87
CA ILE A 519 0.76 5.80 -25.98
C ILE A 519 1.28 6.07 -27.39
N MET A 520 2.11 5.16 -27.94
CA MET A 520 2.62 5.29 -29.31
C MET A 520 1.50 5.44 -30.34
N GLN A 521 0.41 4.67 -30.22
CA GLN A 521 -0.74 4.75 -31.12
C GLN A 521 -1.47 6.08 -30.99
N ILE A 522 -1.70 6.55 -29.75
CA ILE A 522 -2.40 7.80 -29.48
C ILE A 522 -1.61 9.00 -30.00
N ASP A 523 -0.30 9.05 -29.74
CA ASP A 523 0.55 10.17 -30.10
C ASP A 523 0.75 10.29 -31.61
N ILE A 524 1.01 9.17 -32.29
CA ILE A 524 1.10 9.15 -33.76
C ILE A 524 -0.28 9.43 -34.37
N GLY A 525 -1.34 8.94 -33.73
CA GLY A 525 -2.73 9.16 -34.12
C GLY A 525 -3.13 10.63 -34.29
N VAL A 526 -2.45 11.55 -33.58
CA VAL A 526 -2.65 13.00 -33.74
C VAL A 526 -2.33 13.45 -35.17
N GLY A 527 -1.25 12.94 -35.76
CA GLY A 527 -0.82 13.25 -37.13
C GLY A 527 -1.37 12.30 -38.19
N GLN A 528 -1.60 11.03 -37.83
CA GLN A 528 -2.10 9.97 -38.72
C GLN A 528 -3.31 9.27 -38.06
N LYS A 529 -4.52 9.78 -38.32
CA LYS A 529 -5.74 9.35 -37.61
C LYS A 529 -6.08 7.86 -37.70
N ASP A 530 -5.68 7.21 -38.78
CA ASP A 530 -5.95 5.80 -39.04
C ASP A 530 -4.80 4.88 -38.58
N PHE A 531 -3.77 5.44 -37.92
CA PHE A 531 -2.62 4.68 -37.44
C PHE A 531 -3.04 3.70 -36.34
N LEU A 532 -2.71 2.42 -36.55
CA LEU A 532 -2.96 1.35 -35.59
C LEU A 532 -1.70 0.51 -35.38
N ILE A 533 -1.29 0.34 -34.13
CA ILE A 533 -0.04 -0.37 -33.82
C ILE A 533 -0.08 -1.84 -34.26
N LYS A 534 -1.27 -2.44 -34.30
CA LYS A 534 -1.49 -3.83 -34.72
C LYS A 534 -1.11 -4.08 -36.18
N ASP A 535 -1.09 -3.02 -36.99
CA ASP A 535 -0.77 -3.06 -38.41
C ASP A 535 0.75 -2.83 -38.64
N MET A 536 1.52 -2.64 -37.57
CA MET A 536 2.98 -2.53 -37.61
C MET A 536 3.65 -3.90 -37.61
N VAL A 537 4.19 -4.26 -38.77
CA VAL A 537 4.88 -5.52 -39.04
C VAL A 537 6.35 -5.41 -38.66
N TYR A 538 6.76 -6.22 -37.67
CA TYR A 538 8.15 -6.40 -37.26
C TYR A 538 8.93 -7.25 -38.28
N GLY A 539 8.30 -8.32 -38.78
CA GLY A 539 8.96 -9.23 -39.69
C GLY A 539 8.01 -10.13 -40.46
N VAL A 540 8.54 -10.70 -41.54
CA VAL A 540 7.80 -11.57 -42.46
C VAL A 540 8.63 -12.79 -42.82
N ASP A 541 7.97 -13.94 -42.85
CA ASP A 541 8.47 -15.17 -43.46
C ASP A 541 7.62 -15.42 -44.71
N ALA A 542 8.26 -15.45 -45.87
CA ALA A 542 7.59 -15.63 -47.14
C ALA A 542 8.37 -16.57 -48.06
N ASN A 543 7.66 -17.28 -48.92
CA ASN A 543 8.25 -17.97 -50.05
C ASN A 543 8.10 -17.12 -51.29
N ILE A 544 9.21 -16.87 -51.99
CA ILE A 544 9.22 -16.21 -53.28
C ILE A 544 9.41 -17.29 -54.34
N SER A 545 8.39 -17.48 -55.17
CA SER A 545 8.49 -18.33 -56.35
C SER A 545 8.76 -17.49 -57.59
N CYS A 546 9.61 -18.00 -58.47
CA CYS A 546 9.95 -17.36 -59.73
C CYS A 546 10.08 -18.42 -60.83
N GLY A 547 9.71 -18.06 -62.04
CA GLY A 547 10.08 -18.82 -63.22
C GLY A 547 11.52 -18.51 -63.64
N ALA A 548 12.33 -19.54 -63.86
CA ALA A 548 13.67 -19.43 -64.41
C ALA A 548 13.79 -20.21 -65.73
N LYS A 549 14.62 -19.71 -66.66
CA LYS A 549 14.86 -20.41 -67.93
C LYS A 549 15.98 -21.44 -67.79
N ARG A 550 15.82 -22.63 -68.36
CA ARG A 550 16.89 -23.65 -68.40
C ARG A 550 17.97 -23.24 -69.40
N LEU A 551 19.05 -22.65 -68.91
CA LEU A 551 20.13 -22.06 -69.71
C LEU A 551 20.68 -22.98 -70.81
N PHE A 552 20.85 -24.28 -70.52
CA PHE A 552 21.43 -25.25 -71.45
C PHE A 552 20.39 -25.92 -72.37
N SER A 553 19.09 -25.77 -72.09
CA SER A 553 18.02 -26.34 -72.91
C SER A 553 17.85 -25.61 -74.24
N ASP A 554 18.29 -24.35 -74.33
CA ASP A 554 18.31 -23.59 -75.59
C ASP A 554 19.57 -23.84 -76.44
N ILE A 555 20.57 -24.53 -75.91
CA ILE A 555 21.82 -24.81 -76.63
C ILE A 555 21.62 -26.06 -77.47
N SER A 556 21.65 -25.90 -78.80
CA SER A 556 21.31 -26.95 -79.77
C SER A 556 22.08 -28.26 -79.58
N PHE A 557 23.30 -28.21 -79.04
CA PHE A 557 24.13 -29.39 -78.76
C PHE A 557 23.59 -30.28 -77.63
N PHE A 558 22.88 -29.70 -76.65
CA PHE A 558 22.34 -30.41 -75.49
C PHE A 558 20.81 -30.58 -75.51
N ALA A 559 20.12 -29.93 -76.45
CA ALA A 559 18.65 -29.94 -76.56
C ALA A 559 18.05 -31.36 -76.58
N GLY A 560 18.72 -32.33 -77.22
CA GLY A 560 18.27 -33.72 -77.28
C GLY A 560 18.34 -34.45 -75.93
N GLN A 561 19.22 -34.04 -75.00
CA GLN A 561 19.33 -34.63 -73.66
C GLN A 561 18.27 -34.08 -72.68
N PHE A 562 17.64 -32.96 -73.01
CA PHE A 562 16.57 -32.34 -72.21
C PHE A 562 15.18 -32.54 -72.85
N GLY A 563 15.06 -33.40 -73.85
CA GLY A 563 13.80 -33.72 -74.52
C GLY A 563 12.76 -34.26 -73.54
N GLY A 564 11.60 -33.60 -73.46
CA GLY A 564 10.50 -33.93 -72.55
C GLY A 564 10.38 -33.04 -71.32
N LEU A 565 11.32 -32.12 -71.09
CA LEU A 565 11.25 -31.12 -70.02
C LEU A 565 10.70 -29.78 -70.52
N ASN A 566 9.95 -29.07 -69.67
CA ASN A 566 9.50 -27.71 -69.95
C ASN A 566 10.71 -26.73 -70.08
N LEU A 567 10.56 -25.71 -70.94
CA LEU A 567 11.57 -24.67 -71.24
C LEU A 567 12.02 -23.85 -70.00
N GLY A 568 11.19 -23.83 -68.96
CA GLY A 568 11.47 -23.21 -67.68
C GLY A 568 11.31 -24.19 -66.52
N TYR A 569 11.74 -23.73 -65.35
CA TYR A 569 11.50 -24.40 -64.08
C TYR A 569 11.12 -23.35 -63.04
N GLU A 570 10.33 -23.76 -62.05
CA GLU A 570 10.03 -22.92 -60.91
C GLU A 570 11.15 -23.05 -59.89
N THR A 571 11.59 -21.91 -59.37
CA THR A 571 12.49 -21.82 -58.23
C THR A 571 11.75 -21.16 -57.09
N GLU A 572 11.84 -21.75 -55.91
CA GLU A 572 11.29 -21.19 -54.69
C GLU A 572 12.44 -20.88 -53.73
N VAL A 573 12.40 -19.71 -53.11
CA VAL A 573 13.33 -19.30 -52.07
C VAL A 573 12.50 -18.82 -50.89
N ARG A 574 12.79 -19.36 -49.70
CA ARG A 574 12.25 -18.83 -48.45
C ARG A 574 13.05 -17.60 -48.04
N VAL A 575 12.34 -16.54 -47.69
CA VAL A 575 12.88 -15.25 -47.28
C VAL A 575 12.31 -14.92 -45.92
N GLU A 576 13.21 -14.66 -44.98
CA GLU A 576 12.89 -14.06 -43.70
C GLU A 576 13.40 -12.62 -43.72
N LYS A 577 12.52 -11.66 -43.47
CA LYS A 577 12.88 -10.25 -43.35
C LYS A 577 12.42 -9.75 -42.00
N ILE A 578 13.38 -9.26 -41.22
CA ILE A 578 13.16 -8.46 -40.02
C ILE A 578 13.46 -7.02 -40.44
N TYR A 579 12.56 -6.09 -40.10
CA TYR A 579 12.61 -4.71 -40.58
C TYR A 579 13.63 -3.85 -39.86
#